data_AF-A0A136LJ72-F1
#
_entry.id   AF-A0A136LJ72-F1
#
_cell.length_a   1.000
_cell.length_b   1.000
_cell.length_c   1.000
_cell.angle_alpha   90.00
_cell.angle_beta   90.00
_cell.angle_gamma   90.00
#
_symmetry.space_group_name_H-M   'P 1'
#
loop_
_entity.id
_entity.type
_entity.pdbx_description
1 polymer ?
#
loop_
_entity_poly.entity_id
_entity_poly.type
_entity_poly.pdbx_seq_one_letter_code
_entity_poly.pdbx_strand_id
1 'polypeptide(L)'
;MLKRAEPTRTVTPLPIAQQIENGIRLVLQISGPKGKTLALKMKDRVLVGCGGAHWELDLDLFPFGGDLAGVSRRHLALLTDGEVIWGEDLNSECGTRINGVVMPPGRQIRLRSGDELALGDLLMTVRIIRAS
;
A
#
# COMPACT_ATOMS: atom_id res chain seq x y z
N MET A 1 2.90 2.33 45.88
CA MET A 1 2.49 3.05 44.66
C MET A 1 2.11 2.00 43.61
N LEU A 2 0.83 1.61 43.54
CA LEU A 2 0.34 0.52 42.68
C LEU A 2 -0.03 1.09 41.30
N LYS A 3 0.69 0.67 40.24
CA LYS A 3 0.28 0.94 38.85
C LYS A 3 -0.82 -0.04 38.46
N ARG A 4 -2.00 0.47 38.11
CA ARG A 4 -3.06 -0.32 37.46
C ARG A 4 -2.60 -0.68 36.05
N ALA A 5 -2.60 -1.97 35.72
CA ALA A 5 -2.48 -2.44 34.34
C ALA A 5 -3.85 -2.29 33.66
N GLU A 6 -3.88 -1.66 32.48
CA GLU A 6 -5.07 -1.58 31.66
C GLU A 6 -5.39 -2.94 31.02
N PRO A 7 -6.67 -3.32 30.86
CA PRO A 7 -7.01 -4.59 30.26
C PRO A 7 -6.66 -4.58 28.77
N THR A 8 -5.74 -5.48 28.39
CA THR A 8 -5.45 -5.83 27.00
C THR A 8 -6.75 -6.17 26.30
N ARG A 9 -7.16 -5.36 25.32
CA ARG A 9 -8.29 -5.69 24.45
C ARG A 9 -7.89 -6.91 23.61
N THR A 10 -8.39 -8.08 23.99
CA THR A 10 -8.33 -9.27 23.15
C THR A 10 -9.22 -9.04 21.94
N VAL A 11 -8.64 -8.69 20.80
CA VAL A 11 -9.36 -8.72 19.52
C VAL A 11 -9.37 -10.18 19.08
N THR A 12 -10.52 -10.83 19.15
CA THR A 12 -10.71 -12.15 18.57
C THR A 12 -10.59 -12.03 17.05
N PRO A 13 -9.67 -12.74 16.37
CA PRO A 13 -9.59 -12.70 14.92
C PRO A 13 -10.89 -13.24 14.34
N LEU A 14 -11.46 -12.50 13.38
CA LEU A 14 -12.69 -12.91 12.71
C LEU A 14 -12.48 -14.20 11.91
N PRO A 15 -13.52 -15.02 11.72
CA PRO A 15 -13.44 -16.21 10.87
C PRO A 15 -13.02 -15.85 9.44
N ILE A 16 -12.14 -16.67 8.85
CA ILE A 16 -11.58 -16.51 7.50
C ILE A 16 -12.69 -16.27 6.45
N ALA A 17 -13.85 -16.92 6.59
CA ALA A 17 -14.98 -16.73 5.68
C ALA A 17 -15.54 -15.28 5.66
N GLN A 18 -15.59 -14.61 6.81
CA GLN A 18 -16.03 -13.20 6.90
C GLN A 18 -14.94 -12.22 6.43
N GLN A 19 -13.67 -12.59 6.56
CA GLN A 19 -12.56 -11.82 5.97
C GLN A 19 -12.58 -11.85 4.43
N ILE A 20 -13.08 -12.95 3.84
CA ILE A 20 -13.23 -13.11 2.37
C ILE A 20 -14.42 -12.29 1.83
N GLU A 21 -15.46 -12.07 2.64
CA GLU A 21 -16.64 -11.25 2.28
C GLU A 21 -16.37 -9.74 2.41
N ASN A 22 -15.56 -9.31 3.39
CA ASN A 22 -15.19 -7.91 3.62
C ASN A 22 -13.92 -7.50 2.84
N GLY A 23 -13.96 -7.63 1.52
CA GLY A 23 -12.81 -7.29 0.67
C GLY A 23 -12.40 -5.82 0.78
N ILE A 24 -11.17 -5.55 1.21
CA ILE A 24 -10.58 -4.21 1.16
C ILE A 24 -10.26 -3.86 -0.30
N ARG A 25 -10.72 -2.71 -0.76
CA ARG A 25 -10.26 -2.09 -2.01
C ARG A 25 -9.32 -0.94 -1.68
N LEU A 26 -8.14 -0.98 -2.29
CA LEU A 26 -7.22 0.14 -2.29
C LEU A 26 -7.42 0.94 -3.57
N VAL A 27 -7.67 2.24 -3.41
CA VAL A 27 -7.78 3.20 -4.48
C VAL A 27 -6.59 4.15 -4.38
N LEU A 28 -5.88 4.30 -5.48
CA LEU A 28 -4.69 5.12 -5.61
C LEU A 28 -4.97 6.21 -6.65
N GLN A 29 -4.93 7.47 -6.23
CA GLN A 29 -5.14 8.60 -7.12
C GLN A 29 -3.78 9.21 -7.45
N ILE A 30 -3.30 8.96 -8.67
CA ILE A 30 -2.04 9.51 -9.17
C ILE A 30 -2.21 11.02 -9.39
N SER A 31 -1.31 11.79 -8.79
CA SER A 31 -1.26 13.23 -8.89
C SER A 31 -0.80 13.66 -10.29
N GLY A 32 -1.39 14.73 -10.82
CA GLY A 32 -1.01 15.31 -12.11
C GLY A 32 -2.18 15.93 -12.86
N PRO A 33 -1.92 16.58 -14.02
CA PRO A 33 -2.92 17.37 -14.74
C PRO A 33 -4.14 16.56 -15.20
N LYS A 34 -3.96 15.26 -15.46
CA LYS A 34 -5.01 14.32 -15.88
C LYS A 34 -5.19 13.21 -14.85
N GLY A 35 -5.11 13.55 -13.55
CA GLY A 35 -5.05 12.63 -12.43
C GLY A 35 -5.77 11.30 -12.67
N LYS A 36 -5.04 10.20 -12.57
CA LYS A 36 -5.55 8.85 -12.88
C LYS A 36 -5.88 8.12 -11.59
N THR A 37 -6.96 7.36 -11.58
CA THR A 37 -7.37 6.56 -10.43
C THR A 37 -7.17 5.08 -10.74
N LEU A 38 -6.46 4.39 -9.86
CA LEU A 38 -6.25 2.95 -9.88
C LEU A 38 -7.03 2.35 -8.72
N ALA A 39 -7.83 1.33 -8.99
CA ALA A 39 -8.54 0.60 -7.95
C ALA A 39 -8.13 -0.87 -8.02
N LEU A 40 -7.67 -1.40 -6.90
CA LEU A 40 -7.27 -2.79 -6.77
C LEU A 40 -7.99 -3.42 -5.59
N LYS A 41 -8.48 -4.65 -5.79
CA LYS A 41 -8.90 -5.51 -4.68
C LYS A 41 -7.62 -5.99 -4.00
N MET A 42 -7.50 -5.74 -2.70
CA MET A 42 -6.39 -6.25 -1.93
C MET A 42 -6.51 -7.78 -1.81
N LYS A 43 -5.39 -8.45 -2.08
CA LYS A 43 -5.08 -9.81 -1.64
C LYS A 43 -4.06 -9.70 -0.50
N ASP A 44 -3.67 -10.83 0.10
CA ASP A 44 -2.63 -10.89 1.15
C ASP A 44 -1.37 -10.11 0.78
N ARG A 45 -0.99 -10.14 -0.51
CA ARG A 45 0.12 -9.38 -1.07
C ARG A 45 -0.21 -8.87 -2.47
N VAL A 46 0.21 -7.65 -2.75
CA VAL A 46 0.17 -7.00 -4.06
C VAL A 46 1.56 -6.43 -4.34
N LEU A 47 2.19 -6.86 -5.44
CA LEU A 47 3.49 -6.36 -5.87
C LEU A 47 3.32 -5.18 -6.85
N VAL A 48 3.90 -4.03 -6.49
CA VAL A 48 3.85 -2.79 -7.27
C VAL A 48 5.25 -2.49 -7.83
N GLY A 49 5.31 -2.13 -9.11
CA GLY A 49 6.56 -1.82 -9.78
C GLY A 49 6.36 -1.14 -11.12
N CYS A 50 7.40 -1.09 -11.95
CA CYS A 50 7.35 -0.41 -13.25
C CYS A 50 8.15 -1.14 -14.33
N GLY A 51 7.56 -1.28 -15.52
CA GLY A 51 8.24 -1.73 -16.75
C GLY A 51 7.97 -3.18 -17.10
N GLY A 52 6.74 -3.65 -16.84
CA GLY A 52 6.39 -5.07 -16.89
C GLY A 52 6.20 -5.62 -18.30
N ALA A 53 7.28 -6.09 -18.93
CA ALA A 53 7.19 -7.17 -19.93
C ALA A 53 7.12 -8.58 -19.28
N HIS A 54 7.03 -8.67 -17.94
CA HIS A 54 6.98 -9.94 -17.20
C HIS A 54 5.84 -10.00 -16.18
N TRP A 55 5.36 -11.22 -15.94
CA TRP A 55 4.12 -11.65 -15.28
C TRP A 55 4.12 -11.59 -13.74
N GLU A 56 5.08 -10.91 -13.11
CA GLU A 56 5.26 -10.95 -11.66
C GLU A 56 4.59 -9.78 -10.90
N LEU A 57 4.21 -8.69 -11.59
CA LEU A 57 3.59 -7.53 -10.94
C LEU A 57 2.07 -7.65 -10.87
N ASP A 58 1.50 -7.33 -9.71
CA ASP A 58 0.06 -7.14 -9.57
C ASP A 58 -0.37 -5.74 -10.02
N LEU A 59 0.53 -4.75 -9.93
CA LEU A 59 0.30 -3.38 -10.42
C LEU A 59 1.56 -2.83 -11.12
N ASP A 60 1.46 -2.64 -12.44
CA ASP A 60 2.48 -1.98 -13.25
C ASP A 60 2.19 -0.48 -13.37
N LEU A 61 3.17 0.34 -12.96
CA LEU A 61 3.12 1.79 -12.97
C LEU A 61 3.72 2.41 -14.25
N PHE A 62 4.24 1.60 -15.18
CA PHE A 62 4.77 2.08 -16.46
C PHE A 62 3.77 2.91 -17.27
N PRO A 63 2.48 2.51 -17.45
CA PRO A 63 1.50 3.31 -18.19
C PRO A 63 1.16 4.66 -17.52
N PHE A 64 1.68 4.88 -16.32
CA PHE A 64 1.43 6.04 -15.48
C PHE A 64 2.69 6.91 -15.29
N GLY A 65 3.74 6.66 -16.08
CA GLY A 65 5.00 7.42 -16.03
C GLY A 65 5.92 7.00 -14.89
N GLY A 66 5.74 5.79 -14.35
CA GLY A 66 6.56 5.28 -13.25
C GLY A 66 8.05 5.21 -13.59
N ASP A 67 8.41 4.94 -14.85
CA ASP A 67 9.79 4.84 -15.32
C ASP A 67 10.51 6.20 -15.24
N LEU A 68 9.84 7.25 -15.73
CA LEU A 68 10.34 8.62 -15.64
C LEU A 68 10.38 9.14 -14.21
N ALA A 69 9.49 8.64 -13.36
CA ALA A 69 9.41 9.01 -11.95
C ALA A 69 10.33 8.19 -11.03
N GLY A 70 11.15 7.29 -11.56
CA GLY A 70 12.10 6.50 -10.76
C GLY A 70 11.47 5.34 -9.98
N VAL A 71 10.30 4.85 -10.41
CA VAL A 71 9.69 3.64 -9.86
C VAL A 71 10.50 2.43 -10.33
N SER A 72 10.91 1.60 -9.38
CA SER A 72 11.73 0.41 -9.65
C SER A 72 10.87 -0.73 -10.20
N ARG A 73 11.51 -1.70 -10.88
CA ARG A 73 10.82 -2.89 -11.42
C ARG A 73 10.01 -3.64 -10.37
N ARG A 74 10.52 -3.74 -9.15
CA ARG A 74 9.83 -4.21 -7.94
C ARG A 74 10.09 -3.16 -6.87
N HIS A 75 9.12 -2.30 -6.59
CA HIS A 75 9.35 -1.11 -5.77
C HIS A 75 8.69 -1.24 -4.40
N LEU A 76 7.41 -1.60 -4.35
CA LEU A 76 6.62 -1.67 -3.12
C LEU A 76 5.84 -3.00 -3.06
N ALA A 77 5.88 -3.65 -1.91
CA ALA A 77 4.88 -4.66 -1.57
C ALA A 77 3.79 -4.02 -0.71
N LEU A 78 2.54 -4.20 -1.12
CA LEU A 78 1.38 -3.90 -0.29
C LEU A 78 0.90 -5.20 0.34
N LEU A 79 0.75 -5.21 1.66
CA LEU A 79 0.38 -6.38 2.45
C LEU A 79 -0.90 -6.09 3.22
N THR A 80 -1.71 -7.11 3.49
CA THR A 80 -2.92 -6.99 4.32
C THR A 80 -3.18 -8.28 5.10
N ASP A 81 -3.79 -8.14 6.27
CA ASP A 81 -4.35 -9.23 7.07
C ASP A 81 -5.90 -9.26 7.00
N GLY A 82 -6.47 -8.43 6.11
CA GLY A 82 -7.91 -8.23 5.97
C GLY A 82 -8.45 -7.02 6.74
N GLU A 83 -7.65 -6.40 7.62
CA GLU A 83 -8.06 -5.19 8.36
C GLU A 83 -7.18 -3.99 8.06
N VAL A 84 -5.87 -4.18 7.98
CA VAL A 84 -4.88 -3.11 7.82
C VAL A 84 -4.09 -3.33 6.54
N ILE A 85 -3.75 -2.24 5.84
CA ILE A 85 -2.80 -2.29 4.72
C ILE A 85 -1.45 -1.78 5.21
N TRP A 86 -0.39 -2.51 4.91
CA TRP A 86 1.00 -2.08 5.06
C TRP A 86 1.67 -1.91 3.70
N GLY A 87 2.54 -0.92 3.59
CA GLY A 87 3.53 -0.82 2.52
C GLY A 87 4.90 -1.25 3.03
N GLU A 88 5.64 -1.96 2.21
CA GLU A 88 7.04 -2.34 2.43
C GLU A 88 7.84 -1.99 1.18
N ASP A 89 8.77 -1.03 1.30
CA ASP A 89 9.69 -0.70 0.22
C ASP A 89 10.66 -1.87 0.01
N LEU A 90 10.74 -2.36 -1.23
CA LEU A 90 11.51 -3.56 -1.59
C LEU A 90 12.94 -3.22 -1.99
N ASN A 91 13.56 -2.29 -1.26
CA ASN A 91 14.89 -1.76 -1.54
C ASN A 91 14.93 -1.09 -2.92
N SER A 92 13.99 -0.18 -3.13
CA SER A 92 13.89 0.58 -4.37
C SER A 92 15.03 1.61 -4.52
N GLU A 93 15.36 1.96 -5.76
CA GLU A 93 16.47 2.88 -6.05
C GLU A 93 16.18 4.33 -5.63
N CYS A 94 14.97 4.82 -5.90
CA CYS A 94 14.56 6.20 -5.56
C CYS A 94 13.80 6.31 -4.24
N GLY A 95 13.55 5.18 -3.57
CA GLY A 95 12.87 5.12 -2.28
C GLY A 95 11.35 5.34 -2.33
N THR A 96 10.71 5.00 -1.21
CA THR A 96 9.30 5.26 -0.93
C THR A 96 9.15 6.33 0.16
N ARG A 97 8.18 7.24 0.03
CA ARG A 97 7.80 8.20 1.08
C ARG A 97 6.31 8.12 1.40
N ILE A 98 5.95 8.27 2.67
CA ILE A 98 4.56 8.48 3.12
C ILE A 98 4.48 9.85 3.79
N ASN A 99 3.58 10.72 3.31
CA ASN A 99 3.38 12.07 3.80
C ASN A 99 4.71 12.86 3.88
N GLY A 100 5.54 12.74 2.84
CA GLY A 100 6.86 13.36 2.76
C GLY A 100 7.99 12.69 3.56
N VAL A 101 7.68 11.69 4.41
CA VAL A 101 8.68 11.00 5.23
C VAL A 101 9.17 9.73 4.55
N VAL A 102 10.49 9.58 4.44
CA VAL A 102 11.13 8.39 3.85
C VAL A 102 10.84 7.14 4.67
N MET A 103 10.41 6.09 4.00
CA MET A 103 10.26 4.76 4.58
C MET A 103 11.62 4.04 4.58
N PRO A 104 12.03 3.44 5.71
CA PRO A 104 13.15 2.50 5.70
C PRO A 104 12.81 1.27 4.84
N PRO A 105 13.69 0.86 3.90
CA PRO A 105 13.50 -0.36 3.13
C PRO A 105 13.33 -1.61 3.99
N GLY A 106 12.49 -2.54 3.54
CA GLY A 106 12.18 -3.80 4.24
C GLY A 106 11.35 -3.65 5.52
N ARG A 107 10.93 -2.42 5.88
CA ARG A 107 10.06 -2.19 7.04
C ARG A 107 8.62 -1.99 6.58
N GLN A 108 7.72 -2.75 7.19
CA GLN A 108 6.27 -2.58 7.01
C GLN A 108 5.79 -1.32 7.72
N ILE A 109 5.25 -0.38 6.96
CA ILE A 109 4.63 0.85 7.47
C ILE A 109 3.15 0.82 7.12
N ARG A 110 2.31 1.07 8.12
CA ARG A 110 0.86 1.09 7.95
C ARG A 110 0.43 2.26 7.04
N LEU A 111 -0.36 1.95 6.03
CA LEU A 111 -1.04 2.93 5.19
C LEU A 111 -2.44 3.25 5.74
N ARG A 112 -2.86 4.49 5.58
CA ARG A 112 -4.16 5.01 5.96
C ARG A 112 -4.82 5.71 4.78
N SER A 113 -6.15 5.72 4.76
CA SER A 113 -6.87 6.58 3.83
C SER A 113 -6.49 8.04 4.07
N GLY A 114 -6.20 8.76 2.99
CA GLY A 114 -5.73 10.13 3.00
C GLY A 114 -4.21 10.27 2.96
N ASP A 115 -3.44 9.20 3.17
CA ASP A 115 -1.99 9.27 3.07
C ASP A 115 -1.55 9.62 1.65
N GLU A 116 -0.55 10.49 1.55
CA GLU A 116 0.21 10.72 0.34
C GLU A 116 1.34 9.70 0.27
N LEU A 117 1.35 8.88 -0.77
CA LEU A 117 2.37 7.90 -1.05
C LEU A 117 3.19 8.38 -2.26
N ALA A 118 4.51 8.41 -2.14
CA ALA A 118 5.41 8.71 -3.23
C ALA A 118 6.32 7.51 -3.50
N LEU A 119 6.32 7.01 -4.74
CA LEU A 119 7.28 6.00 -5.22
C LEU A 119 8.24 6.70 -6.17
N GLY A 120 9.48 6.95 -5.74
CA GLY A 120 10.33 7.95 -6.40
C GLY A 120 9.63 9.31 -6.42
N ASP A 121 9.36 9.85 -7.60
CA ASP A 121 8.63 11.11 -7.82
C ASP A 121 7.16 10.89 -8.19
N LEU A 122 6.70 9.64 -8.26
CA LEU A 122 5.30 9.34 -8.58
C LEU A 122 4.44 9.49 -7.33
N LEU A 123 3.73 10.62 -7.25
CA LEU A 123 2.90 10.99 -6.11
C LEU A 123 1.46 10.50 -6.26
N MET A 124 0.91 9.91 -5.20
CA MET A 124 -0.42 9.32 -5.23
C MET A 124 -1.11 9.41 -3.87
N THR A 125 -2.40 9.71 -3.85
CA THR A 125 -3.21 9.69 -2.62
C THR A 125 -3.84 8.31 -2.41
N VAL A 126 -3.71 7.79 -1.19
CA VAL A 126 -4.27 6.51 -0.76
C VAL A 126 -5.71 6.68 -0.30
N ARG A 127 -6.62 5.83 -0.79
CA ARG A 127 -7.98 5.72 -0.27
C ARG A 127 -8.35 4.25 -0.08
N ILE A 128 -8.63 3.86 1.15
CA ILE A 128 -9.02 2.51 1.53
C ILE A 128 -10.53 2.45 1.68
N ILE A 129 -11.18 1.60 0.88
CA ILE A 129 -12.62 1.35 0.90
C ILE A 129 -12.84 -0.07 1.42
N ARG A 130 -13.63 -0.21 2.47
CA ARG A 130 -14.03 -1.52 3.01
C ARG A 130 -15.40 -1.87 2.46
N ALA A 131 -15.59 -3.12 2.05
CA ALA A 131 -16.94 -3.64 1.86
C ALA A 131 -17.64 -3.63 3.23
N SER A 132 -18.88 -3.15 3.23
CA SER A 132 -19.79 -3.08 4.37
C SER A 132 -20.77 -4.23 4.37
#